data_AF-A0A0F9CNW7-F1
#
_entry.id   AF-A0A0F9CNW7-F1
#
_cell.length_a   1.000
_cell.length_b   1.000
_cell.length_c   1.000
_cell.angle_alpha   90.00
_cell.angle_beta   90.00
_cell.angle_gamma   90.00
#
_symmetry.space_group_name_H-M   'P 1'
#
loop_
_entity.id
_entity.type
_entity.pdbx_description
1 polymer ?
#
loop_
_entity_poly.entity_id
_entity_poly.type
_entity_poly.pdbx_seq_one_letter_code
_entity_poly.pdbx_strand_id
1 'polypeptide(L)'
;MKGLDISFSKPSAQWWKDRRAEGFEIAVQNVWTGGFASNDGLKAVAETNLRNARLAGFRVAAYANASPPDWWPLVTQMTHIRANMGGEWDRVKDVVIDVEIPGITKARVMELVDGLEAVGKVADVLYTGRWFWVGNMGNSKDIAWRRFRLWSAHYDWNPDIDFGDNPYGPWTLAEVIGEQYQGSTNLEGGTIDLNTFNDSWMAPPIEEDSMTEAEKAAFDKLVGRVVDLEARPAVRKFVIQGDDAQYLYLGGFEAW
;
A
#
# COMPACT_ATOMS: atom_id res chain seq x y z
N MET A 1 11.70 2.87 -3.44
CA MET A 1 11.13 3.36 -4.73
C MET A 1 10.51 4.75 -4.60
N LYS A 2 10.64 5.60 -5.63
CA LYS A 2 9.94 6.89 -5.70
C LYS A 2 8.50 6.70 -6.22
N GLY A 3 7.54 7.38 -5.61
CA GLY A 3 6.14 7.34 -6.01
C GLY A 3 5.50 8.71 -6.14
N LEU A 4 4.41 8.73 -6.88
CA LEU A 4 3.55 9.89 -7.13
C LEU A 4 2.14 9.53 -6.74
N ASP A 5 1.42 10.43 -6.09
CA ASP A 5 -0.03 10.34 -6.02
C ASP A 5 -0.72 11.65 -6.44
N ILE A 6 -1.93 11.51 -6.98
CA ILE A 6 -2.57 12.56 -7.76
C ILE A 6 -4.09 12.47 -7.62
N SER A 7 -4.73 13.63 -7.42
CA SER A 7 -6.19 13.75 -7.40
C SER A 7 -6.76 14.34 -8.68
N PHE A 8 -6.62 15.66 -8.87
CA PHE A 8 -7.41 16.41 -9.86
C PHE A 8 -6.60 16.89 -11.07
N SER A 9 -5.28 16.77 -11.01
CA SER A 9 -4.40 17.21 -12.09
C SER A 9 -4.59 16.36 -13.35
N LYS A 10 -4.43 16.97 -14.52
CA LYS A 10 -4.53 16.30 -15.82
C LYS A 10 -3.23 16.40 -16.61
N PRO A 11 -2.12 15.79 -16.13
CA PRO A 11 -0.87 15.76 -16.86
C PRO A 11 -1.03 15.06 -18.22
N SER A 12 -0.19 15.44 -19.18
CA SER A 12 -0.18 14.81 -20.51
C SER A 12 0.37 13.39 -20.44
N ALA A 13 0.14 12.58 -21.49
CA ALA A 13 0.75 11.26 -21.58
C ALA A 13 2.30 11.32 -21.64
N GLN A 14 2.87 12.40 -22.18
CA GLN A 14 4.32 12.60 -22.22
C GLN A 14 4.88 12.87 -20.82
N TRP A 15 4.18 13.68 -20.02
CA TRP A 15 4.57 13.97 -18.63
C TRP A 15 4.76 12.67 -17.82
N TRP A 16 3.86 11.69 -17.95
CA TRP A 16 4.01 10.39 -17.30
C TRP A 16 5.29 9.66 -17.74
N LYS A 17 5.60 9.66 -19.05
CA LYS A 17 6.84 9.04 -19.55
C LYS A 17 8.08 9.73 -19.02
N ASP A 18 8.05 11.05 -18.92
CA ASP A 18 9.18 11.84 -18.41
C ASP A 18 9.42 11.52 -16.93
N ARG A 19 8.36 11.49 -16.10
CA ARG A 19 8.47 11.07 -14.70
C ARG A 19 8.95 9.62 -14.55
N ARG A 20 8.51 8.70 -15.42
CA ARG A 20 9.04 7.33 -15.41
C ARG A 20 10.54 7.33 -15.67
N ALA A 21 11.01 8.11 -16.65
CA ALA A 21 12.42 8.21 -17.03
C ALA A 21 13.28 8.84 -15.93
N GLU A 22 12.69 9.68 -15.06
CA GLU A 22 13.33 10.24 -13.86
C GLU A 22 13.43 9.24 -12.69
N GLY A 23 12.86 8.05 -12.84
CA GLY A 23 12.92 6.99 -11.84
C GLY A 23 11.75 6.96 -10.86
N PHE A 24 10.64 7.66 -11.15
CA PHE A 24 9.39 7.37 -10.45
C PHE A 24 8.86 6.01 -10.92
N GLU A 25 8.42 5.17 -9.99
CA GLU A 25 8.02 3.78 -10.26
C GLU A 25 6.56 3.50 -9.92
N ILE A 26 6.00 4.23 -8.96
CA ILE A 26 4.63 4.06 -8.47
C ILE A 26 3.79 5.30 -8.78
N ALA A 27 2.56 5.06 -9.24
CA ALA A 27 1.53 6.08 -9.41
C ALA A 27 0.24 5.66 -8.70
N VAL A 28 -0.29 6.51 -7.82
CA VAL A 28 -1.57 6.29 -7.13
C VAL A 28 -2.55 7.39 -7.49
N GLN A 29 -3.74 7.04 -7.99
CA GLN A 29 -4.75 8.03 -8.39
C GLN A 29 -5.94 8.01 -7.44
N ASN A 30 -6.39 9.19 -7.02
CA ASN A 30 -7.66 9.33 -6.29
C ASN A 30 -8.82 8.93 -7.18
N VAL A 31 -9.67 8.03 -6.69
CA VAL A 31 -10.89 7.63 -7.41
C VAL A 31 -12.16 7.96 -6.63
N TRP A 32 -12.04 8.46 -5.39
CA TRP A 32 -13.16 8.90 -4.57
C TRP A 32 -12.69 9.72 -3.36
N THR A 33 -13.12 10.98 -3.26
CA THR A 33 -12.80 11.91 -2.17
C THR A 33 -13.70 11.75 -0.93
N GLY A 34 -14.46 10.66 -0.84
CA GLY A 34 -15.42 10.46 0.24
C GLY A 34 -16.75 11.20 0.05
N GLY A 35 -16.91 12.02 -1.00
CA GLY A 35 -18.17 12.69 -1.32
C GLY A 35 -18.18 13.36 -2.69
N PHE A 36 -19.27 14.08 -3.00
CA PHE A 36 -19.46 14.71 -4.31
C PHE A 36 -18.72 16.04 -4.51
N ALA A 37 -18.17 16.62 -3.44
CA ALA A 37 -17.30 17.77 -3.57
C ALA A 37 -16.10 17.36 -4.44
N SER A 38 -15.96 18.04 -5.59
CA SER A 38 -14.91 17.80 -6.59
C SER A 38 -14.95 16.46 -7.34
N ASN A 39 -16.01 15.66 -7.19
CA ASN A 39 -16.10 14.37 -7.90
C ASN A 39 -16.14 14.52 -9.42
N ASP A 40 -16.71 15.61 -9.95
CA ASP A 40 -16.66 15.91 -11.39
C ASP A 40 -15.23 16.14 -11.89
N GLY A 41 -14.38 16.74 -11.05
CA GLY A 41 -12.96 16.90 -11.31
C GLY A 41 -12.24 15.55 -11.39
N LEU A 42 -12.50 14.64 -10.44
CA LEU A 42 -11.96 13.28 -10.48
C LEU A 42 -12.41 12.53 -11.73
N LYS A 43 -13.71 12.55 -12.04
CA LYS A 43 -14.29 11.87 -13.20
C LYS A 43 -13.65 12.33 -14.52
N ALA A 44 -13.21 13.59 -14.59
CA ALA A 44 -12.57 14.14 -15.77
C ALA A 44 -11.13 13.67 -15.98
N VAL A 45 -10.46 13.09 -14.97
CA VAL A 45 -9.01 12.82 -15.01
C VAL A 45 -8.62 11.40 -14.61
N ALA A 46 -9.32 10.76 -13.66
CA ALA A 46 -8.85 9.56 -12.97
C ALA A 46 -8.54 8.39 -13.92
N GLU A 47 -9.50 8.00 -14.78
CA GLU A 47 -9.28 6.95 -15.77
C GLU A 47 -8.09 7.26 -16.70
N THR A 48 -7.97 8.51 -17.15
CA THR A 48 -6.89 8.90 -18.08
C THR A 48 -5.52 8.87 -17.39
N ASN A 49 -5.45 9.30 -16.13
CA ASN A 49 -4.22 9.27 -15.35
C ASN A 49 -3.77 7.83 -15.06
N LEU A 50 -4.69 6.97 -14.58
CA LEU A 50 -4.42 5.55 -14.37
C LEU A 50 -3.89 4.88 -15.65
N ARG A 51 -4.57 5.13 -16.78
CA ARG A 51 -4.17 4.57 -18.08
C ARG A 51 -2.81 5.07 -18.53
N ASN A 52 -2.57 6.38 -18.45
CA ASN A 52 -1.32 6.97 -18.92
C ASN A 52 -0.12 6.53 -18.05
N ALA A 53 -0.29 6.47 -16.73
CA ALA A 53 0.72 5.95 -15.82
C ALA A 53 1.05 4.49 -16.15
N ARG A 54 0.03 3.64 -16.31
CA ARG A 54 0.24 2.22 -16.68
C ARG A 54 0.96 2.09 -18.03
N LEU A 55 0.55 2.85 -19.04
CA LEU A 55 1.18 2.85 -20.36
C LEU A 55 2.60 3.42 -20.36
N ALA A 56 2.95 4.28 -19.40
CA ALA A 56 4.31 4.75 -19.17
C ALA A 56 5.16 3.74 -18.39
N GLY A 57 4.60 2.63 -17.90
CA GLY A 57 5.34 1.57 -17.20
C GLY A 57 5.44 1.76 -15.69
N PHE A 58 4.51 2.52 -15.08
CA PHE A 58 4.37 2.57 -13.62
C PHE A 58 3.68 1.32 -13.09
N ARG A 59 3.96 0.98 -11.83
CA ARG A 59 3.05 0.20 -10.98
C ARG A 59 1.92 1.15 -10.54
N VAL A 60 0.68 0.76 -10.81
CA VAL A 60 -0.47 1.66 -10.64
C VAL A 60 -1.41 1.12 -9.58
N ALA A 61 -1.75 1.98 -8.62
CA ALA A 61 -2.81 1.77 -7.64
C ALA A 61 -3.85 2.90 -7.74
N ALA A 62 -5.00 2.70 -7.12
CA ALA A 62 -5.94 3.76 -6.83
C ALA A 62 -5.99 4.03 -5.33
N TYR A 63 -6.56 5.16 -4.91
CA TYR A 63 -6.96 5.36 -3.53
C TYR A 63 -8.37 5.95 -3.44
N ALA A 64 -9.07 5.61 -2.35
CA ALA A 64 -10.42 6.06 -2.08
C ALA A 64 -10.59 6.42 -0.61
N ASN A 65 -11.14 7.59 -0.31
CA ASN A 65 -11.50 7.96 1.05
C ASN A 65 -12.76 7.22 1.50
N ALA A 66 -12.71 6.59 2.68
CA ALA A 66 -13.94 6.08 3.28
C ALA A 66 -14.85 7.25 3.69
N SER A 67 -16.12 7.22 3.28
CA SER A 67 -17.08 8.28 3.65
C SER A 67 -17.53 8.14 5.11
N PRO A 68 -17.69 9.27 5.85
CA PRO A 68 -18.37 9.28 7.15
C PRO A 68 -19.75 8.61 7.11
N PRO A 69 -20.23 8.08 8.26
CA PRO A 69 -21.45 7.26 8.31
C PRO A 69 -22.72 7.94 7.79
N ASP A 70 -22.80 9.26 7.90
CA ASP A 70 -23.95 10.09 7.56
C ASP A 70 -23.88 10.70 6.16
N TRP A 71 -22.78 10.45 5.41
CA TRP A 71 -22.61 11.04 4.08
C TRP A 71 -23.17 10.13 2.98
N TRP A 72 -22.56 8.96 2.77
CA TRP A 72 -22.91 8.10 1.63
C TRP A 72 -22.81 6.61 1.98
N PRO A 73 -23.81 5.79 1.60
CA PRO A 73 -23.77 4.35 1.80
C PRO A 73 -22.71 3.70 0.90
N LEU A 74 -22.28 2.48 1.24
CA LEU A 74 -21.28 1.71 0.47
C LEU A 74 -21.58 1.68 -1.02
N VAL A 75 -22.83 1.40 -1.39
CA VAL A 75 -23.24 1.26 -2.79
C VAL A 75 -22.97 2.52 -3.60
N THR A 76 -23.14 3.69 -3.01
CA THR A 76 -22.84 4.97 -3.65
C THR A 76 -21.33 5.12 -3.84
N GLN A 77 -20.54 4.89 -2.78
CA GLN A 77 -19.08 4.96 -2.86
C GLN A 77 -18.55 4.02 -3.95
N MET A 78 -18.94 2.74 -3.92
CA MET A 78 -18.53 1.73 -4.89
C MET A 78 -18.94 2.07 -6.33
N THR A 79 -20.13 2.65 -6.52
CA THR A 79 -20.60 3.09 -7.84
C THR A 79 -19.69 4.17 -8.40
N HIS A 80 -19.30 5.17 -7.59
CA HIS A 80 -18.46 6.27 -8.04
C HIS A 80 -16.98 5.90 -8.18
N ILE A 81 -16.43 5.09 -7.25
CA ILE A 81 -15.09 4.53 -7.37
C ILE A 81 -14.95 3.79 -8.71
N ARG A 82 -15.89 2.89 -9.02
CA ARG A 82 -15.88 2.15 -10.29
C ARG A 82 -16.04 3.08 -11.50
N ALA A 83 -16.97 4.02 -11.44
CA ALA A 83 -17.20 4.95 -12.55
C ALA A 83 -15.99 5.85 -12.84
N ASN A 84 -15.28 6.31 -11.80
CA ASN A 84 -14.11 7.17 -11.92
C ASN A 84 -12.88 6.40 -12.44
N MET A 85 -12.74 5.12 -12.09
CA MET A 85 -11.71 4.25 -12.67
C MET A 85 -11.96 3.90 -14.14
N GLY A 86 -13.23 3.92 -14.58
CA GLY A 86 -13.62 3.69 -15.97
C GLY A 86 -13.06 2.38 -16.53
N GLY A 87 -12.49 2.42 -17.74
CA GLY A 87 -11.88 1.26 -18.39
C GLY A 87 -10.62 0.70 -17.72
N GLU A 88 -10.06 1.39 -16.73
CA GLU A 88 -8.93 0.87 -15.93
C GLU A 88 -9.40 0.06 -14.71
N TRP A 89 -10.72 -0.05 -14.47
CA TRP A 89 -11.28 -0.84 -13.37
C TRP A 89 -10.68 -2.25 -13.33
N ASP A 90 -10.68 -3.01 -14.42
CA ASP A 90 -10.18 -4.40 -14.39
C ASP A 90 -8.64 -4.50 -14.36
N ARG A 91 -7.93 -3.39 -14.56
CA ARG A 91 -6.45 -3.35 -14.68
C ARG A 91 -5.75 -2.93 -13.40
N VAL A 92 -6.43 -2.14 -12.58
CA VAL A 92 -5.91 -1.63 -11.31
C VAL A 92 -6.50 -2.46 -10.18
N LYS A 93 -5.68 -3.31 -9.56
CA LYS A 93 -6.10 -4.24 -8.50
C LYS A 93 -6.06 -3.60 -7.13
N ASP A 94 -4.98 -2.90 -6.83
CA ASP A 94 -4.70 -2.29 -5.54
C ASP A 94 -5.49 -0.99 -5.36
N VAL A 95 -6.21 -0.89 -4.25
CA VAL A 95 -6.95 0.30 -3.82
C VAL A 95 -6.57 0.60 -2.37
N VAL A 96 -5.82 1.69 -2.18
CA VAL A 96 -5.48 2.21 -0.85
C VAL A 96 -6.69 2.88 -0.23
N ILE A 97 -6.91 2.66 1.06
CA ILE A 97 -7.99 3.32 1.81
C ILE A 97 -7.44 4.57 2.49
N ASP A 98 -7.93 5.72 2.06
CA ASP A 98 -7.55 7.02 2.61
C ASP A 98 -8.46 7.36 3.81
N VAL A 99 -7.83 7.58 4.97
CA VAL A 99 -8.50 7.89 6.24
C VAL A 99 -8.08 9.29 6.69
N GLU A 100 -8.69 10.30 6.07
CA GLU A 100 -8.41 11.72 6.35
C GLU A 100 -9.66 12.63 6.38
N ILE A 101 -10.86 12.04 6.48
CA ILE A 101 -12.13 12.81 6.58
C ILE A 101 -12.62 12.85 8.04
N PRO A 102 -12.75 14.04 8.67
CA PRO A 102 -13.30 14.14 10.02
C PRO A 102 -14.67 13.45 10.16
N GLY A 103 -14.87 12.74 11.26
CA GLY A 103 -16.09 11.95 11.50
C GLY A 103 -16.10 10.55 10.87
N ILE A 104 -15.04 10.17 10.14
CA ILE A 104 -14.87 8.79 9.71
C ILE A 104 -14.76 7.83 10.90
N THR A 105 -15.21 6.58 10.73
CA THR A 105 -15.15 5.56 11.77
C THR A 105 -14.51 4.28 11.24
N LYS A 106 -13.98 3.45 12.15
CA LYS A 106 -13.47 2.12 11.83
C LYS A 106 -14.48 1.27 11.04
N ALA A 107 -15.74 1.30 11.44
CA ALA A 107 -16.78 0.52 10.76
C ALA A 107 -16.93 0.92 9.28
N ARG A 108 -16.85 2.21 8.95
CA ARG A 108 -16.94 2.69 7.57
C ARG A 108 -15.70 2.33 6.75
N VAL A 109 -14.52 2.41 7.36
CA VAL A 109 -13.27 1.99 6.71
C VAL A 109 -13.33 0.50 6.37
N MET A 110 -13.71 -0.34 7.33
CA MET A 110 -13.84 -1.79 7.11
C MET A 110 -14.93 -2.12 6.08
N GLU A 111 -16.07 -1.43 6.12
CA GLU A 111 -17.14 -1.64 5.14
C GLU A 111 -16.71 -1.34 3.70
N LEU A 112 -15.95 -0.26 3.47
CA LEU A 112 -15.42 0.06 2.15
C LEU A 112 -14.44 -1.02 1.67
N VAL A 113 -13.55 -1.47 2.55
CA VAL A 113 -12.57 -2.52 2.26
C VAL A 113 -13.25 -3.82 1.88
N ASP A 114 -14.20 -4.27 2.71
CA ASP A 114 -14.94 -5.50 2.45
C ASP A 114 -15.71 -5.40 1.12
N GLY A 115 -16.25 -4.22 0.79
CA GLY A 115 -16.90 -3.96 -0.49
C GLY A 115 -15.96 -4.04 -1.70
N LEU A 116 -14.74 -3.52 -1.57
CA LEU A 116 -13.70 -3.59 -2.60
C LEU A 116 -13.18 -5.03 -2.78
N GLU A 117 -12.89 -5.73 -1.69
CA GLU A 117 -12.41 -7.11 -1.71
C GLU A 117 -13.47 -8.07 -2.27
N ALA A 118 -14.75 -7.85 -1.96
CA ALA A 118 -15.87 -8.64 -2.51
C ALA A 118 -15.97 -8.57 -4.05
N VAL A 119 -15.38 -7.56 -4.69
CA VAL A 119 -15.31 -7.42 -6.15
C VAL A 119 -13.91 -7.68 -6.71
N GLY A 120 -13.03 -8.31 -5.93
CA GLY A 120 -11.71 -8.78 -6.35
C GLY A 120 -10.59 -7.73 -6.31
N LYS A 121 -10.79 -6.61 -5.60
CA LYS A 121 -9.72 -5.64 -5.33
C LYS A 121 -8.84 -6.10 -4.18
N VAL A 122 -7.63 -5.56 -4.13
CA VAL A 122 -6.73 -5.67 -2.97
C VAL A 122 -6.79 -4.35 -2.22
N ALA A 123 -7.27 -4.38 -0.99
CA ALA A 123 -7.46 -3.19 -0.14
C ALA A 123 -6.78 -3.37 1.22
N ASP A 124 -5.51 -3.76 1.18
CA ASP A 124 -4.68 -4.09 2.35
C ASP A 124 -3.71 -2.97 2.76
N VAL A 125 -3.89 -1.77 2.22
CA VAL A 125 -3.13 -0.56 2.55
C VAL A 125 -4.06 0.53 3.03
N LEU A 126 -3.68 1.19 4.12
CA LEU A 126 -4.34 2.38 4.66
C LEU A 126 -3.38 3.56 4.57
N TYR A 127 -3.88 4.69 4.09
CA TYR A 127 -3.20 5.97 4.09
C TYR A 127 -3.79 6.91 5.14
N THR A 128 -2.94 7.57 5.91
CA THR A 128 -3.32 8.63 6.87
C THR A 128 -2.08 9.35 7.40
N GLY A 129 -2.20 10.63 7.77
CA GLY A 129 -1.19 11.34 8.56
C GLY A 129 -1.34 11.17 10.07
N ARG A 130 -0.22 11.26 10.81
CA ARG A 130 -0.22 11.21 12.29
C ARG A 130 -1.16 12.23 12.91
N TRP A 131 -1.15 13.47 12.40
CA TRP A 131 -2.00 14.55 12.91
C TRP A 131 -3.48 14.17 12.82
N PHE A 132 -3.88 13.56 11.70
CA PHE A 132 -5.25 13.15 11.48
C PHE A 132 -5.59 11.98 12.40
N TRP A 133 -4.74 10.95 12.45
CA TRP A 133 -4.98 9.77 13.27
C TRP A 133 -5.11 10.11 14.76
N VAL A 134 -4.22 10.95 15.29
CA VAL A 134 -4.28 11.38 16.69
C VAL A 134 -5.50 12.27 16.93
N GLY A 135 -5.75 13.25 16.04
CA GLY A 135 -6.79 14.25 16.21
C GLY A 135 -8.22 13.74 16.01
N ASN A 136 -8.42 12.81 15.08
CA ASN A 136 -9.76 12.36 14.65
C ASN A 136 -10.03 10.88 14.99
N MET A 137 -8.99 10.04 15.06
CA MET A 137 -9.12 8.61 15.38
C MET A 137 -8.71 8.29 16.82
N GLY A 138 -8.45 9.31 17.64
CA GLY A 138 -8.08 9.16 19.06
C GLY A 138 -6.78 8.39 19.27
N ASN A 139 -5.89 8.38 18.28
CA ASN A 139 -4.69 7.53 18.24
C ASN A 139 -5.01 6.05 18.52
N SER A 140 -6.14 5.55 17.99
CA SER A 140 -6.63 4.19 18.21
C SER A 140 -5.51 3.15 18.11
N LYS A 141 -5.40 2.29 19.13
CA LYS A 141 -4.44 1.17 19.21
C LYS A 141 -5.09 -0.19 18.96
N ASP A 142 -6.31 -0.19 18.43
CA ASP A 142 -7.05 -1.40 18.13
C ASP A 142 -6.31 -2.25 17.10
N ILE A 143 -5.95 -3.48 17.46
CA ILE A 143 -5.12 -4.37 16.64
C ILE A 143 -5.72 -4.67 15.27
N ALA A 144 -7.04 -4.55 15.10
CA ALA A 144 -7.69 -4.81 13.82
C ALA A 144 -7.24 -3.85 12.71
N TRP A 145 -6.69 -2.68 13.04
CA TRP A 145 -6.10 -1.79 12.03
C TRP A 145 -4.84 -2.37 11.38
N ARG A 146 -4.17 -3.33 12.03
CA ARG A 146 -3.02 -4.04 11.46
C ARG A 146 -3.39 -5.03 10.35
N ARG A 147 -4.68 -5.15 9.99
CA ARG A 147 -5.05 -5.74 8.69
C ARG A 147 -4.48 -4.95 7.52
N PHE A 148 -4.24 -3.65 7.74
CA PHE A 148 -3.65 -2.76 6.76
C PHE A 148 -2.16 -2.61 7.02
N ARG A 149 -1.39 -2.62 5.94
CA ARG A 149 -0.08 -1.97 5.88
C ARG A 149 -0.29 -0.45 5.86
N LEU A 150 0.66 0.30 6.39
CA LEU A 150 0.54 1.76 6.51
C LEU A 150 1.33 2.48 5.42
N TRP A 151 0.65 3.34 4.68
CA TRP A 151 1.28 4.46 3.97
C TRP A 151 1.10 5.71 4.83
N SER A 152 2.18 6.15 5.46
CA SER A 152 2.17 7.27 6.41
C SER A 152 2.28 8.60 5.69
N ALA A 153 1.71 9.68 6.23
CA ALA A 153 2.01 11.03 5.75
C ALA A 153 2.87 11.77 6.79
N HIS A 154 4.01 12.30 6.34
CA HIS A 154 4.93 13.10 7.16
C HIS A 154 5.60 14.17 6.29
N TYR A 155 5.08 15.40 6.30
CA TYR A 155 5.54 16.44 5.36
C TYR A 155 6.80 17.17 5.85
N ASP A 156 7.96 16.54 5.67
CA ASP A 156 9.25 17.06 6.11
C ASP A 156 10.22 17.36 4.94
N TRP A 157 9.79 17.10 3.71
CA TRP A 157 10.55 17.30 2.47
C TRP A 157 11.77 16.37 2.30
N ASN A 158 11.85 15.29 3.08
CA ASN A 158 12.91 14.28 3.00
C ASN A 158 12.35 12.99 2.37
N PRO A 159 12.97 12.44 1.32
CA PRO A 159 12.45 11.25 0.66
C PRO A 159 12.84 9.93 1.36
N ASP A 160 12.75 9.83 2.69
CA ASP A 160 12.91 8.61 3.49
C ASP A 160 11.58 8.18 4.15
N ILE A 161 11.65 7.38 5.22
CA ILE A 161 10.48 6.88 5.95
C ILE A 161 10.76 7.09 7.44
N ASP A 162 10.06 8.06 8.04
CA ASP A 162 10.35 8.57 9.38
C ASP A 162 9.39 8.05 10.46
N PHE A 163 8.54 7.07 10.13
CA PHE A 163 7.55 6.54 11.07
C PHE A 163 8.18 6.06 12.39
N GLY A 164 9.44 5.58 12.38
CA GLY A 164 10.16 5.15 13.57
C GLY A 164 10.37 6.25 14.61
N ASP A 165 10.50 7.51 14.18
CA ASP A 165 10.74 8.65 15.05
C ASP A 165 9.45 9.18 15.68
N ASN A 166 8.32 9.00 15.00
CA ASN A 166 7.02 9.51 15.43
C ASN A 166 5.87 8.49 15.26
N PRO A 167 5.94 7.30 15.88
CA PRO A 167 4.95 6.25 15.64
C PRO A 167 3.56 6.62 16.16
N TYR A 168 2.53 6.09 15.49
CA TYR A 168 1.13 6.25 15.86
C TYR A 168 0.30 5.04 15.44
N GLY A 169 -0.93 4.96 15.95
CA GLY A 169 -1.75 3.77 15.74
C GLY A 169 -1.13 2.49 16.28
N PRO A 170 -1.61 1.31 15.87
CA PRO A 170 -1.09 0.03 16.31
C PRO A 170 0.01 -0.55 15.41
N TRP A 171 0.39 0.17 14.34
CA TRP A 171 1.40 -0.29 13.39
C TRP A 171 2.81 -0.26 13.97
N THR A 172 3.60 -1.21 13.51
CA THR A 172 5.05 -1.29 13.70
C THR A 172 5.76 -0.79 12.44
N LEU A 173 7.05 -0.44 12.55
CA LEU A 173 7.84 -0.01 11.39
C LEU A 173 7.83 -1.04 10.24
N ALA A 174 7.80 -2.34 10.56
CA ALA A 174 7.75 -3.41 9.56
C ALA A 174 6.44 -3.45 8.74
N GLU A 175 5.39 -2.79 9.22
CA GLU A 175 4.09 -2.72 8.54
C GLU A 175 3.92 -1.43 7.73
N VAL A 176 4.88 -0.51 7.83
CA VAL A 176 4.91 0.72 7.02
C VAL A 176 5.49 0.39 5.66
N ILE A 177 4.74 0.72 4.60
CA ILE A 177 5.15 0.48 3.21
C ILE A 177 5.66 1.73 2.52
N GLY A 178 5.46 2.90 3.09
CA GLY A 178 5.92 4.15 2.51
C GLY A 178 5.45 5.38 3.26
N GLU A 179 5.90 6.52 2.76
CA GLU A 179 5.66 7.84 3.29
C GLU A 179 5.33 8.83 2.17
N GLN A 180 4.30 9.65 2.39
CA GLN A 180 4.07 10.88 1.63
C GLN A 180 4.84 12.01 2.34
N TYR A 181 5.96 12.42 1.76
CA TYR A 181 6.86 13.42 2.35
C TYR A 181 6.61 14.86 1.88
N GLN A 182 5.79 15.03 0.84
CA GLN A 182 5.47 16.36 0.31
C GLN A 182 4.13 16.38 -0.44
N GLY A 183 3.15 17.13 0.08
CA GLY A 183 1.85 17.33 -0.57
C GLY A 183 1.79 18.56 -1.49
N SER A 184 0.83 18.56 -2.42
CA SER A 184 0.46 19.65 -3.35
C SER A 184 1.63 20.26 -4.12
N THR A 185 2.58 19.43 -4.55
CA THR A 185 3.78 19.85 -5.26
C THR A 185 3.47 20.16 -6.72
N ASN A 186 3.84 21.35 -7.19
CA ASN A 186 3.82 21.62 -8.63
C ASN A 186 5.03 20.99 -9.30
N LEU A 187 4.80 19.93 -10.09
CA LEU A 187 5.82 19.26 -10.88
C LEU A 187 5.47 19.40 -12.36
N GLU A 188 6.08 20.40 -13.00
CA GLU A 188 5.90 20.72 -14.42
C GLU A 188 4.41 20.85 -14.84
N GLY A 189 3.62 21.57 -14.04
CA GLY A 189 2.22 21.83 -14.33
C GLY A 189 1.24 20.78 -13.81
N GLY A 190 1.71 19.67 -13.24
CA GLY A 190 0.90 18.77 -12.40
C GLY A 190 0.97 19.18 -10.94
N THR A 191 -0.16 19.22 -10.23
CA THR A 191 -0.18 19.22 -8.75
C THR A 191 -0.22 17.78 -8.27
N ILE A 192 0.85 17.34 -7.63
CA ILE A 192 1.17 15.93 -7.31
C ILE A 192 1.72 15.87 -5.88
N ASP A 193 1.50 14.76 -5.21
CA ASP A 193 2.10 14.47 -3.92
C ASP A 193 3.27 13.49 -4.12
N LEU A 194 4.38 13.74 -3.42
CA LEU A 194 5.61 12.98 -3.57
C LEU A 194 5.76 11.97 -2.44
N ASN A 195 6.19 10.77 -2.83
CA ASN A 195 6.22 9.62 -1.95
C ASN A 195 7.51 8.81 -2.07
N THR A 196 7.87 8.17 -0.97
CA THR A 196 8.85 7.09 -0.91
C THR A 196 8.16 5.82 -0.46
N PHE A 197 8.35 4.73 -1.20
CA PHE A 197 7.78 3.41 -0.88
C PHE A 197 8.87 2.36 -0.76
N ASN A 198 8.64 1.35 0.08
CA ASN A 198 9.48 0.16 0.17
C ASN A 198 9.46 -0.62 -1.14
N ASP A 199 10.61 -1.19 -1.52
CA ASP A 199 10.82 -1.82 -2.84
C ASP A 199 9.92 -3.05 -3.11
N SER A 200 9.37 -3.65 -2.05
CA SER A 200 8.47 -4.79 -2.11
C SER A 200 7.01 -4.45 -2.42
N TRP A 201 6.58 -3.18 -2.29
CA TRP A 201 5.18 -2.85 -2.52
C TRP A 201 4.83 -2.91 -4.01
N MET A 202 3.76 -3.64 -4.34
CA MET A 202 3.33 -3.95 -5.71
C MET A 202 4.44 -4.57 -6.59
N ALA A 203 5.47 -5.16 -5.97
CA ALA A 203 6.46 -5.91 -6.72
C ALA A 203 5.73 -7.05 -7.46
N PRO A 204 6.06 -7.30 -8.75
CA PRO A 204 5.55 -8.49 -9.40
C PRO A 204 5.91 -9.71 -8.55
N PRO A 205 5.04 -10.74 -8.51
CA PRO A 205 5.42 -11.99 -7.88
C PRO A 205 6.77 -12.43 -8.45
N ILE A 206 7.71 -12.77 -7.57
CA ILE A 206 8.97 -13.36 -7.99
C ILE A 206 8.57 -14.61 -8.77
N GLU A 207 8.84 -14.66 -10.07
CA GLU A 207 8.61 -15.87 -10.84
C GLU A 207 9.46 -16.97 -10.18
N GLU A 208 8.79 -17.96 -9.56
CA GLU A 208 9.44 -19.10 -8.91
C GLU A 208 10.32 -19.92 -9.90
N ASP A 209 10.13 -19.70 -11.20
CA ASP A 209 10.97 -20.25 -12.27
C ASP A 209 12.32 -19.55 -12.47
N SER A 210 12.61 -18.49 -11.71
CA SER A 210 13.94 -17.86 -11.72
C SER A 210 14.98 -18.62 -10.90
N MET A 211 14.58 -19.64 -10.12
CA MET A 211 15.54 -20.52 -9.48
C MET A 211 16.21 -21.38 -10.54
N THR A 212 17.53 -21.23 -10.67
CA THR A 212 18.36 -22.17 -11.42
C THR A 212 18.19 -23.58 -10.86
N GLU A 213 18.45 -24.61 -11.66
CA GLU A 213 18.42 -26.01 -11.18
C GLU A 213 19.32 -26.22 -9.95
N ALA A 214 20.40 -25.45 -9.83
CA ALA A 214 21.27 -25.46 -8.65
C ALA A 214 20.59 -24.88 -7.40
N GLU A 215 19.84 -23.79 -7.54
CA GLU A 215 19.07 -23.19 -6.45
C GLU A 215 17.88 -24.05 -6.05
N LYS A 216 17.18 -24.66 -7.02
CA LYS A 216 16.11 -25.64 -6.77
C LYS A 216 16.66 -26.83 -5.98
N ALA A 217 17.79 -27.40 -6.41
CA ALA A 217 18.45 -28.49 -5.69
C ALA A 217 18.94 -28.09 -4.28
N ALA A 218 19.42 -26.85 -4.10
CA ALA A 218 19.81 -26.33 -2.80
C ALA A 218 18.61 -26.16 -1.86
N PHE A 219 17.50 -25.65 -2.39
CA PHE A 219 16.24 -25.48 -1.66
C PHE A 219 15.63 -26.83 -1.28
N ASP A 220 15.56 -27.79 -2.21
CA ASP A 220 15.06 -29.15 -1.93
C ASP A 220 15.91 -29.84 -0.85
N LYS A 221 17.24 -29.67 -0.91
CA LYS A 221 18.15 -30.19 0.13
C LYS A 221 17.93 -29.50 1.48
N LEU A 222 17.59 -28.22 1.49
CA LEU A 222 17.30 -27.48 2.71
C LEU A 222 15.96 -27.92 3.32
N VAL A 223 14.90 -27.99 2.51
CA VAL A 223 13.56 -28.42 2.91
C VAL A 223 13.58 -29.87 3.38
N GLY A 224 14.26 -30.77 2.65
CA GLY A 224 14.44 -32.16 3.08
C GLY A 224 15.15 -32.28 4.43
N ARG A 225 16.12 -31.40 4.72
CA ARG A 225 16.77 -31.34 6.04
C ARG A 225 15.86 -30.80 7.15
N VAL A 226 14.92 -29.90 6.83
CA VAL A 226 13.91 -29.40 7.78
C VAL A 226 12.89 -30.48 8.13
N VAL A 227 12.41 -31.25 7.14
CA VAL A 227 11.52 -32.39 7.37
C VAL A 227 12.20 -33.48 8.21
N ASP A 228 13.48 -33.76 7.95
CA ASP A 228 14.30 -34.68 8.76
C ASP A 228 14.53 -34.19 10.21
N LEU A 229 14.40 -32.88 10.46
CA LEU A 229 14.50 -32.29 11.80
C LEU A 229 13.19 -32.39 12.58
N GLU A 230 12.04 -32.27 11.92
CA GLU A 230 10.71 -32.47 12.55
C GLU A 230 10.46 -33.93 12.95
N ALA A 231 11.05 -34.89 12.24
CA ALA A 231 10.97 -36.32 12.58
C ALA A 231 11.80 -36.74 13.81
N ARG A 232 12.56 -35.82 14.43
CA ARG A 232 13.45 -36.13 15.57
C ARG A 232 12.83 -35.69 16.89
N PRO A 233 12.76 -36.57 17.91
CA PRO A 233 12.22 -36.22 19.21
C PRO A 233 13.17 -35.28 19.99
N ALA A 234 12.62 -34.12 20.35
CA ALA A 234 13.03 -33.15 21.37
C ALA A 234 14.16 -32.12 21.08
N VAL A 235 13.79 -30.90 21.47
CA VAL A 235 14.43 -29.57 21.50
C VAL A 235 15.96 -29.56 21.60
N ARG A 236 16.58 -28.89 20.63
CA ARG A 236 17.95 -28.36 20.77
C ARG A 236 18.04 -26.96 20.18
N LYS A 237 18.78 -26.10 20.88
CA LYS A 237 19.19 -24.77 20.45
C LYS A 237 20.30 -24.93 19.43
N PHE A 238 20.11 -24.46 18.21
CA PHE A 238 21.15 -24.50 17.17
C PHE A 238 21.53 -23.09 16.76
N VAL A 239 22.84 -22.88 16.58
CA VAL A 239 23.42 -21.70 15.94
C VAL A 239 23.89 -22.16 14.57
N ILE A 240 23.32 -21.60 13.51
CA ILE A 240 23.82 -21.80 12.15
C ILE A 240 24.79 -20.64 11.87
N GLN A 241 26.07 -20.96 11.70
CA GLN A 241 27.08 -20.02 11.22
C GLN A 241 27.18 -20.15 9.70
N GLY A 242 26.78 -19.09 8.99
CA GLY A 242 27.19 -18.83 7.62
C GLY A 242 28.17 -17.66 7.61
N ASP A 243 28.91 -17.50 6.51
CA ASP A 243 30.11 -16.66 6.43
C ASP A 243 29.92 -15.16 6.72
N ASP A 244 28.71 -14.64 7.01
CA ASP A 244 28.50 -13.29 7.57
C ASP A 244 27.14 -13.08 8.32
N ALA A 245 26.42 -14.13 8.72
CA ALA A 245 25.16 -13.98 9.49
C ALA A 245 24.86 -15.14 10.45
N GLN A 246 24.27 -14.80 11.61
CA GLN A 246 23.76 -15.75 12.60
C GLN A 246 22.23 -15.71 12.64
N TYR A 247 21.59 -16.85 12.37
CA TYR A 247 20.13 -17.00 12.54
C TYR A 247 19.85 -17.86 13.78
N LEU A 248 19.00 -17.35 14.69
CA LEU A 248 18.53 -18.07 15.86
C LEU A 248 17.15 -18.67 15.58
N TYR A 249 17.06 -19.99 15.56
CA TYR A 249 15.79 -20.71 15.50
C TYR A 249 15.37 -21.16 16.92
N LEU A 250 14.24 -20.68 17.40
CA LEU A 250 13.61 -21.14 18.64
C LEU A 250 12.38 -21.98 18.30
N GLY A 251 12.58 -23.28 18.10
CA GLY A 251 11.50 -24.24 17.99
C GLY A 251 11.19 -24.84 19.36
N GLY A 252 9.99 -24.58 19.87
CA GLY A 252 9.47 -25.21 21.08
C GLY A 252 7.96 -25.04 21.20
N PHE A 253 7.22 -26.12 20.95
CA PHE A 253 5.89 -26.29 21.51
C PHE A 253 6.07 -26.76 22.97
N GLU A 254 5.63 -25.97 23.94
CA GLU A 254 5.29 -26.49 25.26
C GLU A 254 3.81 -26.86 25.23
N ALA A 255 3.54 -28.16 25.26
CA ALA A 255 2.24 -28.68 25.67
C ALA A 255 2.23 -28.75 27.20
N TRP A 256 1.32 -27.98 27.81
CA TRP A 256 0.70 -28.29 29.10
C TRP A 256 -0.79 -27.99 28.99
#